data_AF-A0A6C1CGI9-F1
#
_entry.id   AF-A0A6C1CGI9-F1
#
_cell.length_a   1.000
_cell.length_b   1.000
_cell.length_c   1.000
_cell.angle_alpha   90.00
_cell.angle_beta   90.00
_cell.angle_gamma   90.00
#
_symmetry.space_group_name_H-M   'P 1'
#
loop_
_entity.id
_entity.type
_entity.pdbx_description
1 polymer ?
#
loop_
_entity_poly.entity_id
_entity_poly.type
_entity_poly.pdbx_seq_one_letter_code
_entity_poly.pdbx_strand_id
1 'polypeptide(L)'
;MVLRGPAGKRDRTLAALKTAGIYAERSVRGPETIEAFFHGGDERPSPRFMDACAAHVAKALIGTDFAVAETGTISTAAASRRLACNRRTGEWLGAFIDTEAPERARAETLAHLAREHGIDVADIELRDPPEFRPPAS
;
A
#
# COMPACT_ATOMS: atom_id res chain seq x y z
N MET A 1 4.56 4.29 5.66
CA MET A 1 5.74 3.69 6.33
C MET A 1 6.70 3.19 5.27
N VAL A 2 8.00 3.36 5.46
CA VAL A 2 9.03 2.95 4.48
C VAL A 2 9.77 1.74 5.03
N LEU A 3 9.85 0.71 4.20
CA LEU A 3 10.54 -0.54 4.49
C LEU A 3 11.75 -0.66 3.57
N ARG A 4 12.89 -1.08 4.11
CA ARG A 4 14.12 -1.29 3.33
C ARG A 4 14.63 -2.70 3.49
N GLY A 5 15.16 -3.26 2.41
CA GLY A 5 15.73 -4.59 2.37
C GLY A 5 16.34 -4.93 1.01
N PRO A 6 16.77 -6.18 0.78
CA PRO A 6 17.41 -6.58 -0.47
C PRO A 6 16.47 -6.45 -1.67
N ALA A 7 16.91 -5.78 -2.74
CA ALA A 7 16.11 -5.59 -3.97
C ALA A 7 15.56 -6.91 -4.55
N GLY A 8 16.36 -7.98 -4.54
CA GLY A 8 15.96 -9.31 -5.03
C GLY A 8 14.88 -10.00 -4.19
N LYS A 9 14.52 -9.47 -3.02
CA LYS A 9 13.46 -10.00 -2.14
C LYS A 9 12.20 -9.14 -2.12
N ARG A 10 12.16 -8.04 -2.89
CA ARG A 10 11.04 -7.08 -2.87
C ARG A 10 9.69 -7.73 -3.18
N ASP A 11 9.58 -8.49 -4.27
CA ASP A 11 8.30 -9.05 -4.70
C ASP A 11 7.77 -10.11 -3.72
N ARG A 12 8.66 -10.95 -3.17
CA ARG A 12 8.31 -11.90 -2.09
C ARG A 12 7.82 -11.16 -0.85
N THR A 13 8.46 -10.06 -0.49
CA THR A 13 8.08 -9.24 0.67
C THR A 13 6.71 -8.57 0.45
N LEU A 14 6.45 -8.05 -0.75
CA LEU A 14 5.14 -7.50 -1.12
C LEU A 14 4.04 -8.57 -1.01
N ALA A 15 4.30 -9.80 -1.43
CA ALA A 15 3.35 -10.91 -1.28
C ALA A 15 3.08 -11.25 0.20
N ALA A 16 4.11 -11.23 1.05
CA ALA A 16 3.97 -11.45 2.49
C ALA A 16 3.12 -10.36 3.16
N LEU A 17 3.37 -9.09 2.83
CA LEU A 17 2.59 -7.95 3.31
C LEU A 17 1.12 -8.05 2.88
N LYS A 18 0.88 -8.35 1.59
CA LYS A 18 -0.47 -8.59 1.06
C LYS A 18 -1.21 -9.70 1.81
N THR A 19 -0.53 -10.82 2.08
CA THR A 19 -1.10 -11.95 2.84
C THR A 19 -1.46 -11.55 4.28
N ALA A 20 -0.71 -10.63 4.88
CA ALA A 20 -0.98 -10.07 6.19
C ALA A 20 -2.07 -8.97 6.19
N GLY A 21 -2.73 -8.74 5.04
CA GLY A 21 -3.73 -7.68 4.88
C GLY A 21 -3.12 -6.27 4.92
N ILE A 22 -1.82 -6.14 4.68
CA ILE A 22 -1.11 -4.85 4.65
C ILE A 22 -1.08 -4.36 3.22
N TYR A 23 -1.58 -3.14 3.02
CA TYR A 23 -1.45 -2.46 1.75
C TYR A 23 -0.03 -1.94 1.60
N ALA A 24 0.73 -2.50 0.66
CA ALA A 24 2.09 -2.10 0.34
C ALA A 24 2.42 -2.11 -1.16
N GLU A 25 3.23 -1.16 -1.61
CA GLU A 25 3.63 -1.03 -3.01
C GLU A 25 5.14 -0.83 -3.20
N ARG A 26 5.59 -0.99 -4.44
CA ARG A 26 6.97 -0.69 -4.83
C ARG A 26 7.19 0.81 -4.70
N SER A 27 8.21 1.22 -3.96
CA SER A 27 8.52 2.64 -3.84
C SER A 27 9.21 3.15 -5.11
N VAL A 28 8.91 4.40 -5.48
CA VAL A 28 9.65 5.15 -6.49
C VAL A 28 11.06 5.52 -6.01
N ARG A 29 11.35 5.40 -4.71
CA ARG A 29 12.66 5.72 -4.10
C ARG A 29 13.76 4.73 -4.48
N GLY A 30 13.41 3.51 -4.90
CA GLY A 30 14.39 2.51 -5.32
C GLY A 30 13.89 1.06 -5.20
N PRO A 31 14.57 0.11 -5.87
CA PRO A 31 14.23 -1.31 -5.85
C PRO A 31 14.38 -1.98 -4.47
N GLU A 32 15.13 -1.38 -3.56
CA GLU A 32 15.33 -1.81 -2.17
C GLU A 32 14.24 -1.28 -1.20
N THR A 33 13.26 -0.53 -1.71
CA THR A 33 12.27 0.18 -0.89
C THR A 33 10.83 -0.25 -1.18
N ILE A 34 10.06 -0.46 -0.11
CA ILE A 34 8.62 -0.72 -0.13
C ILE A 34 7.92 0.35 0.70
N GLU A 35 6.78 0.85 0.22
CA GLU A 35 5.91 1.73 0.99
C GLU A 35 4.70 0.96 1.48
N ALA A 36 4.46 0.97 2.80
CA ALA A 36 3.29 0.36 3.44
C ALA A 36 2.37 1.45 3.99
N PHE A 37 1.06 1.24 3.82
CA PHE A 37 0.02 2.23 4.07
C PHE A 37 -1.02 1.70 5.05
N PHE A 38 -1.45 2.60 5.93
CA PHE A 38 -2.48 2.36 6.93
C PHE A 38 -3.39 3.58 6.96
N HIS A 39 -4.70 3.33 7.06
CA HIS A 39 -5.69 4.37 7.24
C HIS A 39 -6.33 4.18 8.62
N GLY A 40 -6.28 5.18 9.49
CA GLY A 40 -6.82 5.10 10.86
C GLY A 40 -8.12 5.87 11.06
N GLY A 41 -8.70 6.47 10.02
CA GLY A 41 -9.83 7.40 10.12
C GLY A 41 -9.45 8.81 10.61
N ASP A 42 -8.36 8.93 11.37
CA ASP A 42 -7.85 10.21 11.87
C ASP A 42 -6.96 10.94 10.85
N GLU A 43 -7.15 12.25 10.69
CA GLU A 43 -6.28 13.11 9.88
C GLU A 43 -4.84 13.13 10.41
N ARG A 44 -4.69 13.02 11.74
CA ARG A 44 -3.39 12.91 12.42
C ARG A 44 -3.36 11.67 13.31
N PRO A 45 -2.68 10.60 12.90
CA PRO A 45 -2.62 9.37 13.69
C PRO A 45 -1.89 9.58 15.02
N SER A 46 -2.38 8.94 16.08
CA SER A 46 -1.72 8.94 17.38
C SER A 46 -0.40 8.14 17.36
N PRO A 47 0.57 8.43 18.25
CA PRO A 47 1.78 7.61 18.38
C PRO A 47 1.48 6.13 18.62
N ARG A 48 0.48 5.81 19.46
CA ARG A 48 0.06 4.44 19.74
C ARG A 48 -0.44 3.71 18.49
N PHE A 49 -1.18 4.42 17.61
CA PHE A 49 -1.60 3.86 16.33
C PHE A 49 -0.39 3.58 15.43
N MET A 50 0.56 4.50 15.36
CA MET A 50 1.79 4.33 14.58
C MET A 50 2.63 3.15 15.07
N ASP A 51 2.74 2.96 16.38
CA ASP A 51 3.44 1.82 17.00
C ASP A 51 2.74 0.50 16.66
N ALA A 52 1.41 0.47 16.72
CA ALA A 52 0.64 -0.72 16.37
C ALA A 52 0.80 -1.09 14.88
N CYS A 53 0.80 -0.11 13.98
CA CYS A 53 1.10 -0.31 12.57
C CYS A 53 2.52 -0.86 12.39
N ALA A 54 3.52 -0.30 13.08
CA ALA A 54 4.91 -0.75 12.98
C ALA A 54 5.09 -2.18 13.48
N ALA A 55 4.44 -2.54 14.58
CA ALA A 55 4.45 -3.91 15.11
C ALA A 55 3.78 -4.89 14.14
N HIS A 56 2.64 -4.52 13.53
CA HIS A 56 1.95 -5.36 12.55
C HIS A 56 2.81 -5.60 11.31
N VAL A 57 3.47 -4.55 10.79
CA VAL A 57 4.43 -4.68 9.69
C VAL A 57 5.62 -5.55 10.11
N ALA A 58 6.25 -5.29 11.25
CA ALA A 58 7.41 -6.05 11.71
C ALA A 58 7.12 -7.55 11.79
N LYS A 59 5.92 -7.92 12.26
CA LYS A 59 5.47 -9.32 12.26
C LYS A 59 5.37 -9.91 10.86
N ALA A 60 4.83 -9.16 9.89
CA ALA A 60 4.73 -9.58 8.50
C ALA A 60 6.10 -9.66 7.78
N LEU A 61 7.11 -8.96 8.29
CA LEU A 61 8.45 -8.93 7.72
C LEU A 61 9.36 -10.08 8.19
N ILE A 62 8.95 -10.89 9.17
CA ILE A 62 9.74 -12.01 9.69
C ILE A 62 10.17 -12.92 8.53
N GLY A 63 11.48 -13.09 8.34
CA GLY A 63 12.07 -13.93 7.28
C GLY A 63 12.12 -13.32 5.88
N THR A 64 11.84 -12.02 5.73
CA THR A 64 11.89 -11.31 4.43
C THR A 64 13.19 -10.52 4.20
N ASP A 65 13.99 -10.30 5.25
CA ASP A 65 15.15 -9.40 5.32
C ASP A 65 14.83 -7.91 5.04
N PHE A 66 13.54 -7.56 5.07
CA PHE A 66 13.12 -6.17 5.12
C PHE A 66 12.92 -5.73 6.57
N ALA A 67 13.16 -4.46 6.84
CA ALA A 67 12.89 -3.83 8.13
C ALA A 67 12.18 -2.49 7.93
N VAL A 68 11.46 -2.05 8.96
CA VAL A 68 10.90 -0.70 9.03
C VAL A 68 12.06 0.29 9.14
N ALA A 69 12.22 1.15 8.14
CA ALA A 69 13.27 2.18 8.11
C ALA A 69 12.74 3.54 8.58
N GLU A 70 11.51 3.90 8.19
CA GLU A 70 10.90 5.19 8.52
C GLU A 70 9.41 4.97 8.86
N THR A 71 9.02 5.35 10.08
CA THR A 71 7.61 5.56 10.44
C THR A 71 7.29 7.02 10.22
N GLY A 72 6.23 7.30 9.46
CA GLY A 72 5.90 8.67 9.09
C GLY A 72 4.49 8.76 8.54
N THR A 73 3.92 9.96 8.66
CA THR A 73 2.66 10.35 8.06
C THR A 73 2.93 11.02 6.73
N ILE A 74 2.33 10.53 5.65
CA ILE A 74 2.37 11.24 4.37
C ILE A 74 1.17 12.19 4.35
N SER A 75 1.46 13.49 4.31
CA SER A 75 0.48 14.57 4.20
C SER A 75 -0.11 14.63 2.79
N THR A 76 -1.42 14.89 2.72
CA THR A 76 -2.30 15.23 1.57
C THR A 76 -2.38 14.22 0.41
N ALA A 77 -1.26 13.82 -0.20
CA ALA A 77 -1.28 12.89 -1.35
C ALA A 77 -1.65 11.44 -0.99
N ALA A 78 -1.67 11.08 0.31
CA ALA A 78 -2.15 9.77 0.77
C ALA A 78 -3.67 9.75 1.01
N ALA A 79 -4.29 10.91 1.25
CA ALA A 79 -5.75 11.03 1.39
C ALA A 79 -6.46 11.01 0.03
N SER A 80 -5.79 11.49 -1.03
CA SER A 80 -6.26 11.35 -2.43
C SER A 80 -5.99 9.95 -3.00
N ARG A 81 -5.22 9.11 -2.34
CA ARG A 81 -4.87 7.77 -2.83
C ARG A 81 -5.97 6.77 -2.53
N ARG A 82 -6.55 6.23 -3.61
CA ARG A 82 -7.55 5.16 -3.53
C ARG A 82 -6.94 3.81 -3.87
N LEU A 83 -7.47 2.75 -3.27
CA LEU A 83 -7.13 1.38 -3.62
C LEU A 83 -7.71 1.06 -5.00
N ALA A 84 -6.85 0.63 -5.93
CA ALA A 84 -7.32 0.00 -7.17
C ALA A 84 -7.77 -1.43 -6.86
N CYS A 85 -9.06 -1.68 -6.99
CA CYS A 85 -9.67 -2.99 -6.78
C CYS A 85 -10.29 -3.50 -8.07
N ASN A 86 -10.29 -4.82 -8.27
CA ASN A 86 -11.13 -5.46 -9.26
C ASN A 86 -12.59 -5.30 -8.83
N ARG A 87 -13.41 -4.64 -9.64
CA ARG A 87 -14.83 -4.38 -9.36
C ARG A 87 -15.62 -5.67 -9.13
N ARG A 88 -15.28 -6.75 -9.85
CA ARG A 88 -16.03 -8.02 -9.86
C ARG A 88 -15.67 -8.89 -8.67
N THR A 89 -14.40 -8.94 -8.27
CA THR A 89 -13.92 -9.82 -7.19
C THR A 89 -13.69 -9.09 -5.88
N GLY A 90 -13.58 -7.76 -5.90
CA GLY A 90 -13.16 -6.94 -4.76
C GLY A 90 -11.66 -7.05 -4.45
N GLU A 91 -10.90 -7.83 -5.21
CA GLU A 91 -9.47 -8.05 -4.99
C GLU A 91 -8.69 -6.75 -5.18
N TRP A 92 -7.75 -6.48 -4.27
CA TRP A 92 -6.85 -5.36 -4.41
C TRP A 92 -5.76 -5.65 -5.45
N LEU A 93 -5.65 -4.78 -6.45
CA LEU A 93 -4.75 -4.91 -7.60
C LEU A 93 -3.30 -4.52 -7.29
N GLY A 94 -2.97 -4.22 -6.04
CA GLY A 94 -1.59 -4.00 -5.61
C GLY A 94 -1.04 -2.60 -5.87
N ALA A 95 -1.91 -1.61 -6.11
CA ALA A 95 -1.52 -0.22 -6.29
C ALA A 95 -2.48 0.75 -5.61
N PHE A 96 -1.91 1.89 -5.20
CA PHE A 96 -2.66 3.09 -4.83
C PHE A 96 -2.72 4.06 -6.01
N ILE A 97 -3.88 4.65 -6.23
CA ILE A 97 -4.11 5.61 -7.31
C ILE A 97 -4.32 6.98 -6.71
N ASP A 98 -3.37 7.88 -6.96
CA ASP A 98 -3.53 9.30 -6.63
C ASP A 98 -4.59 9.92 -7.55
N THR A 99 -5.76 10.25 -6.97
CA THR A 99 -6.85 10.85 -7.73
C THR A 99 -6.60 12.33 -8.08
N GLU A 100 -5.62 12.98 -7.45
CA GLU A 100 -5.22 14.36 -7.74
C GLU A 100 -4.12 14.45 -8.82
N ALA A 101 -3.48 13.33 -9.17
CA ALA A 101 -2.52 13.29 -10.27
C ALA A 101 -3.18 13.70 -11.60
N PRO A 102 -2.40 14.25 -12.56
CA PRO A 102 -2.91 14.59 -13.89
C PRO A 102 -3.61 13.40 -14.55
N GLU A 103 -4.73 13.65 -15.22
CA GLU A 103 -5.60 12.61 -15.79
C GLU A 103 -4.82 11.60 -16.66
N ARG A 104 -3.91 12.10 -17.50
CA ARG A 104 -3.06 11.26 -18.35
C ARG A 104 -2.19 10.30 -17.54
N ALA A 105 -1.52 10.78 -16.49
CA ALA A 105 -0.68 9.94 -15.65
C ALA A 105 -1.51 8.87 -14.93
N ARG A 106 -2.68 9.26 -14.40
CA ARG A 106 -3.62 8.33 -13.77
C ARG A 106 -4.11 7.27 -14.77
N ALA A 107 -4.48 7.66 -15.98
CA ALA A 107 -4.93 6.74 -17.02
C ALA A 107 -3.83 5.75 -17.44
N GLU A 108 -2.58 6.20 -17.56
CA GLU A 108 -1.43 5.34 -17.84
C GLU A 108 -1.21 4.30 -16.73
N THR A 109 -1.32 4.69 -15.45
CA THR A 109 -1.24 3.75 -14.32
C THR A 109 -2.38 2.73 -14.33
N LEU A 110 -3.62 3.16 -14.56
CA LEU A 110 -4.78 2.27 -14.62
C LEU A 110 -4.68 1.28 -15.80
N ALA A 111 -4.23 1.74 -16.97
CA ALA A 111 -4.01 0.89 -18.13
C ALA A 111 -2.90 -0.13 -17.89
N HIS A 112 -1.83 0.24 -17.18
CA HIS A 112 -0.77 -0.69 -16.78
C HIS A 112 -1.30 -1.78 -15.86
N LEU A 113 -2.05 -1.41 -14.82
CA LEU A 113 -2.67 -2.36 -13.87
C LEU A 113 -3.64 -3.31 -14.58
N ALA A 114 -4.50 -2.79 -15.45
CA ALA A 114 -5.44 -3.60 -16.22
C ALA A 114 -4.71 -4.68 -17.04
N ARG A 115 -3.58 -4.32 -17.67
CA ARG A 115 -2.74 -5.26 -18.42
C ARG A 115 -2.03 -6.28 -17.53
N GLU A 116 -1.46 -5.85 -16.40
CA GLU A 116 -0.80 -6.77 -15.45
C GLU A 116 -1.76 -7.82 -14.90
N HIS A 117 -3.03 -7.45 -14.70
CA HIS A 117 -4.05 -8.34 -14.14
C HIS A 117 -4.97 -9.01 -15.18
N GLY A 118 -4.78 -8.71 -16.46
CA GLY A 118 -5.59 -9.29 -17.54
C GLY A 118 -7.07 -8.91 -17.50
N ILE A 119 -7.39 -7.68 -17.05
CA ILE A 119 -8.76 -7.15 -16.93
C ILE A 119 -8.97 -5.90 -17.80
N ASP A 120 -10.22 -5.46 -17.94
CA ASP A 120 -10.52 -4.16 -18.54
C ASP A 120 -10.27 -3.02 -17.54
N VAL A 121 -9.85 -1.85 -18.01
CA VAL A 121 -9.74 -0.64 -17.18
C VAL A 121 -11.09 -0.29 -16.54
N ALA A 122 -12.20 -0.52 -17.24
CA ALA A 122 -13.55 -0.30 -16.72
C ALA A 122 -13.93 -1.23 -15.56
N ASP A 123 -13.23 -2.36 -15.42
CA ASP A 123 -13.38 -3.29 -14.30
C ASP A 123 -12.51 -2.89 -13.09
N ILE A 124 -11.74 -1.79 -13.16
CA ILE A 124 -11.05 -1.22 -12.00
C ILE A 124 -12.01 -0.29 -11.25
N GLU A 125 -12.08 -0.47 -9.94
CA GLU A 125 -12.81 0.39 -9.01
C GLU A 125 -11.83 1.04 -8.03
N LEU A 126 -12.01 2.33 -7.77
CA LEU A 126 -11.19 3.09 -6.83
C LEU A 126 -11.93 3.24 -5.50
N ARG A 127 -11.47 2.50 -4.49
CA ARG A 127 -12.09 2.45 -3.15
C ARG A 127 -11.25 3.19 -2.12
N ASP A 128 -11.92 3.68 -1.08
CA ASP A 128 -11.21 4.17 0.09
C ASP A 128 -10.49 3.00 0.80
N PRO A 129 -9.26 3.20 1.29
CA PRO A 129 -8.58 2.18 2.08
C PRO A 129 -9.36 1.90 3.36
N PRO A 130 -9.61 0.62 3.72
CA PRO A 130 -10.33 0.31 4.95
C PRO A 130 -9.52 0.77 6.16
N GLU A 131 -10.25 1.16 7.20
CA GLU A 131 -9.67 1.51 8.49
C GLU A 131 -8.90 0.30 9.06
N PHE A 132 -7.61 0.49 9.28
CA PHE A 132 -6.85 -0.41 10.13
C PHE A 132 -7.28 -0.19 11.57
N ARG A 133 -7.88 -1.22 12.17
CA ARG A 133 -8.22 -1.23 13.59
C ARG A 133 -7.17 -2.03 14.33
N PRO A 134 -6.19 -1.39 15.00
CA PRO A 134 -5.27 -2.13 15.83
C PRO A 134 -6.05 -2.87 16.93
N PRO A 135 -5.61 -4.07 17.34
CA PRO A 135 -6.27 -4.80 18.41
C PRO A 135 -6.35 -3.92 19.66
N ALA A 136 -7.54 -3.85 20.26
CA ALA A 136 -7.73 -3.18 21.54
C ALA A 136 -6.78 -3.84 22.55
N SER A 137 -5.86 -3.04 23.12
CA SER A 137 -4.94 -3.53 24.15
C SER A 137 -5.64 -3.63 25.49
#